data_AF-A0A3M1ZP49-F1
#
_entry.id   AF-A0A3M1ZP49-F1
#
_cell.length_a   1.000
_cell.length_b   1.000
_cell.length_c   1.000
_cell.angle_alpha   90.00
_cell.angle_beta   90.00
_cell.angle_gamma   90.00
#
_symmetry.space_group_name_H-M   'P 1'
#
loop_
_entity.id
_entity.type
_entity.pdbx_description
1 polymer ?
#
loop_
_entity_poly.entity_id
_entity_poly.type
_entity_poly.pdbx_seq_one_letter_code
_entity_poly.pdbx_strand_id
1 'polypeptide(L)'
;IRVKRVWHSGKLRARQTAELLQWAVLPRGEVEERPGLGPEDPVGPLADEAAGWEDDTLLVGHLPFVDRLVARLVTGDEAASVCAFVPGTAVCLERNGEGGWRVAWMLPPEVLAKEER
;
A
#
# COMPACT_ATOMS: atom_id res chain seq x y z
N ILE A 1 13.72 -4.30 0.09
CA ILE A 1 12.94 -3.03 0.12
C ILE A 1 13.24 -2.33 1.43
N ARG A 2 13.43 -1.01 1.41
CA ARG A 2 13.54 -0.14 2.59
C ARG A 2 12.58 1.02 2.39
N VAL A 3 11.97 1.50 3.46
CA VAL A 3 11.05 2.65 3.40
C VAL A 3 11.46 3.70 4.42
N LYS A 4 10.94 4.92 4.30
CA LYS A 4 11.12 5.97 5.29
C LYS A 4 9.97 6.05 6.29
N ARG A 5 8.78 5.61 5.87
CA ARG A 5 7.55 5.68 6.66
C ARG A 5 6.74 4.39 6.51
N VAL A 6 6.07 3.99 7.59
CA VAL A 6 5.09 2.91 7.61
C VAL A 6 3.80 3.44 8.23
N TRP A 7 2.71 3.44 7.46
CA TRP A 7 1.41 3.94 7.88
C TRP A 7 0.35 2.84 7.89
N HIS A 8 -0.58 2.92 8.83
CA HIS A 8 -1.70 1.97 8.93
C HIS A 8 -3.04 2.66 9.24
N SER A 9 -4.14 1.96 8.94
CA SER A 9 -5.53 2.46 9.05
C SER A 9 -6.12 2.59 10.45
N GLY A 10 -5.31 2.46 11.50
CA GLY A 10 -5.78 2.38 12.89
C GLY A 10 -6.48 1.06 13.27
N LYS A 11 -6.97 0.26 12.31
CA LYS A 11 -7.55 -1.07 12.64
C LYS A 11 -6.47 -2.00 13.18
N LEU A 12 -6.80 -2.74 14.25
CA LEU A 12 -5.85 -3.64 14.93
C LEU A 12 -5.10 -4.57 13.95
N ARG A 13 -5.81 -5.21 13.02
CA ARG A 13 -5.22 -6.11 12.02
C ARG A 13 -4.25 -5.40 11.05
N ALA A 14 -4.50 -4.14 10.70
CA ALA A 14 -3.60 -3.35 9.87
C ALA A 14 -2.36 -2.93 10.66
N ARG A 15 -2.56 -2.47 11.90
CA ARG A 15 -1.46 -2.13 12.82
C ARG A 15 -0.52 -3.32 13.04
N GLN A 16 -1.05 -4.48 13.41
CA GLN A 16 -0.25 -5.69 13.64
C GLN A 16 0.53 -6.10 12.37
N THR A 17 -0.09 -5.99 11.19
CA THR A 17 0.60 -6.26 9.91
C THR A 17 1.73 -5.26 9.67
N ALA A 18 1.48 -3.97 9.91
CA ALA A 18 2.50 -2.93 9.80
C ALA A 18 3.66 -3.17 10.77
N GLU A 19 3.38 -3.52 12.03
CA GLU A 19 4.37 -3.84 13.05
C GLU A 19 5.24 -5.04 12.62
N LEU A 20 4.64 -6.11 12.07
CA LEU A 20 5.39 -7.26 11.56
C LEU A 20 6.32 -6.90 10.40
N LEU A 21 5.85 -6.08 9.46
CA LEU A 21 6.64 -5.68 8.29
C LEU A 21 7.73 -4.65 8.63
N GLN A 22 7.48 -3.78 9.60
CA GLN A 22 8.39 -2.71 10.00
C GLN A 22 9.79 -3.23 10.35
N TRP A 23 9.90 -4.37 11.05
CA TRP A 23 11.20 -4.97 11.39
C TRP A 23 12.08 -5.24 10.15
N ALA A 24 11.46 -5.59 9.03
CA ALA A 24 12.15 -5.92 7.79
C ALA A 24 12.45 -4.67 6.95
N VAL A 25 11.54 -3.69 6.90
CA VAL A 25 11.62 -2.57 5.94
C VAL A 25 12.03 -1.22 6.57
N LEU A 26 11.80 -1.04 7.87
CA LEU A 26 12.11 0.17 8.64
C LEU A 26 12.67 -0.19 10.04
N PRO A 27 13.88 -0.78 10.14
CA PRO A 27 14.36 -1.41 11.39
C PRO A 27 14.58 -0.47 12.59
N ARG A 28 14.60 0.84 12.37
CA ARG A 28 14.83 1.87 13.40
C ARG A 28 13.73 2.93 13.48
N GLY A 29 12.64 2.76 12.72
CA GLY A 29 11.51 3.68 12.75
C GLY A 29 10.30 3.05 13.44
N GLU A 30 9.22 3.79 13.51
CA GLU A 30 7.97 3.36 14.12
C GLU A 30 6.88 3.21 13.05
N VAL A 31 5.80 2.51 13.41
CA VAL A 31 4.59 2.50 12.59
C VAL A 31 3.66 3.59 13.11
N GLU A 32 3.05 4.33 12.20
CA GLU A 32 2.16 5.43 12.57
C GLU A 32 0.74 5.13 12.10
N GLU A 33 -0.23 5.37 12.98
CA GLU A 33 -1.63 5.43 12.56
C GLU A 33 -1.84 6.68 11.72
N ARG A 34 -2.50 6.53 10.59
CA ARG A 34 -2.84 7.64 9.70
C ARG A 34 -4.35 7.71 9.45
N PRO A 35 -5.01 8.83 9.81
CA PRO A 35 -6.39 9.09 9.40
C PRO A 35 -6.57 9.11 7.88
N GLY A 36 -7.75 8.73 7.39
CA GLY A 36 -8.04 8.69 5.95
C GLY A 36 -7.58 7.41 5.23
N LEU A 37 -7.26 6.35 5.99
CA LEU A 37 -6.93 5.01 5.48
C LEU A 37 -8.01 3.96 5.82
N GLY A 38 -9.17 4.40 6.29
CA GLY A 38 -10.32 3.55 6.55
C GLY A 38 -10.82 2.87 5.26
N PRO A 39 -11.45 1.68 5.35
CA PRO A 39 -11.90 0.94 4.16
C PRO A 39 -12.80 1.75 3.21
N GLU A 40 -13.67 2.58 3.78
CA GLU A 40 -14.66 3.38 3.04
C GLU A 40 -14.24 4.84 2.85
N ASP A 41 -13.06 5.23 3.34
CA ASP A 41 -12.57 6.60 3.18
C ASP A 41 -12.34 6.92 1.68
N PRO A 42 -12.45 8.19 1.27
CA PRO A 42 -12.11 8.60 -0.09
C PRO A 42 -10.60 8.52 -0.32
N VAL A 43 -10.17 8.03 -1.49
CA VAL A 43 -8.74 7.90 -1.82
C VAL A 43 -8.13 9.18 -2.38
N GLY A 44 -8.95 10.10 -2.90
CA GLY A 44 -8.53 11.36 -3.50
C GLY A 44 -7.51 12.17 -2.67
N PRO A 45 -7.77 12.48 -1.38
CA PRO A 45 -6.83 13.23 -0.57
C PRO A 45 -5.44 12.60 -0.46
N LEU A 46 -5.38 11.27 -0.34
CA LEU A 46 -4.10 10.56 -0.29
C LEU A 46 -3.42 10.49 -1.66
N ALA A 47 -4.20 10.32 -2.73
CA ALA A 47 -3.67 10.31 -4.09
C ALA A 47 -3.05 11.66 -4.49
N ASP A 48 -3.70 12.76 -4.12
CA ASP A 48 -3.21 14.12 -4.34
C ASP A 48 -1.93 14.38 -3.53
N GLU A 49 -1.89 13.94 -2.26
CA GLU A 49 -0.66 14.05 -1.45
C GLU A 49 0.48 13.20 -2.03
N ALA A 50 0.17 11.98 -2.49
CA ALA A 50 1.16 11.08 -3.09
C ALA A 50 1.84 11.70 -4.31
N ALA A 51 1.19 12.63 -5.02
CA ALA A 51 1.79 13.38 -6.11
C ALA A 51 3.01 14.22 -5.69
N GLY A 52 3.21 14.50 -4.39
CA GLY A 52 4.37 15.19 -3.82
C GLY A 52 5.35 14.31 -3.03
N TRP A 53 5.14 12.99 -2.94
CA TRP A 53 6.05 12.12 -2.20
C TRP A 53 7.41 11.98 -2.88
N GLU A 54 8.48 12.15 -2.09
CA GLU A 54 9.88 11.95 -2.47
C GLU A 54 10.49 10.68 -1.84
N ASP A 55 9.86 10.18 -0.78
CA ASP A 55 10.34 9.06 0.02
C ASP A 55 9.42 7.84 -0.08
N ASP A 56 10.04 6.66 -0.14
CA ASP A 56 9.33 5.37 -0.10
C ASP A 56 8.49 5.23 1.17
N THR A 57 7.22 4.88 0.98
CA THR A 57 6.22 4.77 2.04
C THR A 57 5.49 3.44 1.94
N LEU A 58 5.44 2.68 3.04
CA LEU A 58 4.60 1.50 3.15
C LEU A 58 3.23 1.89 3.72
N LEU A 59 2.17 1.62 2.97
CA LEU A 59 0.78 1.75 3.43
C LEU A 59 0.20 0.37 3.75
N VAL A 60 -0.39 0.20 4.93
CA VAL A 60 -1.08 -1.03 5.34
C VAL A 60 -2.55 -0.73 5.61
N GLY A 61 -3.42 -1.18 4.71
CA GLY A 61 -4.84 -0.83 4.70
C GLY A 61 -5.77 -2.01 4.47
N HIS A 62 -6.95 -1.72 3.91
CA HIS A 62 -8.02 -2.70 3.66
C HIS A 62 -8.67 -2.48 2.30
N LEU A 63 -9.34 -3.53 1.81
CA LEU A 63 -10.32 -3.37 0.76
C LEU A 63 -11.59 -2.67 1.30
N PRO A 64 -12.27 -1.87 0.47
CA PRO A 64 -11.91 -1.55 -0.93
C PRO A 64 -10.86 -0.43 -1.08
N PHE A 65 -10.50 0.29 -0.01
CA PHE A 65 -9.59 1.45 -0.05
C PHE A 65 -8.29 1.23 -0.83
N VAL A 66 -7.51 0.19 -0.50
CA VAL A 66 -6.18 -0.02 -1.13
C VAL A 66 -6.27 -0.34 -2.61
N ASP A 67 -7.33 -1.03 -3.04
CA ASP A 67 -7.57 -1.35 -4.45
C ASP A 67 -7.95 -0.09 -5.23
N ARG A 68 -8.91 0.68 -4.71
CA ARG A 68 -9.30 1.99 -5.28
C ARG A 68 -8.14 2.97 -5.35
N LEU A 69 -7.27 3.00 -4.34
CA LEU A 69 -6.10 3.87 -4.31
C LEU A 69 -5.12 3.51 -5.42
N VAL A 70 -4.80 2.22 -5.59
CA VAL A 70 -3.93 1.76 -6.68
C VAL A 70 -4.57 2.07 -8.03
N ALA A 71 -5.86 1.79 -8.20
CA ALA A 71 -6.59 2.09 -9.43
C ALA A 71 -6.53 3.58 -9.79
N ARG A 72 -6.81 4.47 -8.81
CA ARG A 72 -6.73 5.92 -8.96
C ARG A 72 -5.33 6.41 -9.31
N LEU A 73 -4.29 5.92 -8.63
CA LEU A 73 -2.91 6.35 -8.86
C LEU A 73 -2.39 5.94 -10.24
N VAL A 74 -2.73 4.73 -10.70
CA VAL A 74 -2.21 4.15 -11.94
C VAL A 74 -3.01 4.59 -13.17
N THR A 75 -4.34 4.69 -13.05
CA THR A 75 -5.24 4.92 -14.21
C THR A 75 -5.98 6.25 -14.16
N GLY A 76 -6.06 6.89 -12.99
CA GLY A 76 -6.94 8.02 -12.75
C GLY A 76 -8.40 7.63 -12.46
N ASP A 77 -8.78 6.36 -12.56
CA ASP A 77 -10.14 5.87 -12.29
C ASP A 77 -10.16 4.90 -11.10
N GLU A 78 -10.93 5.23 -10.06
CA GLU A 78 -11.09 4.40 -8.85
C GLU A 78 -11.86 3.10 -9.13
N ALA A 79 -12.65 3.05 -10.21
CA ALA A 79 -13.44 1.88 -10.58
C ALA A 79 -12.69 0.89 -11.48
N ALA A 80 -11.48 1.24 -11.93
CA ALA A 80 -10.67 0.37 -12.76
C ALA A 80 -10.19 -0.86 -11.97
N SER A 81 -10.30 -2.05 -12.57
CA SER A 81 -9.76 -3.28 -11.99
C SER A 81 -8.28 -3.42 -12.38
N VAL A 82 -7.38 -3.08 -11.45
CA VAL A 82 -5.93 -3.07 -11.68
C VAL A 82 -5.19 -4.16 -10.90
N CYS A 83 -5.63 -4.49 -9.70
CA CYS A 83 -4.97 -5.46 -8.82
C CYS A 83 -5.98 -6.43 -8.20
N ALA A 84 -5.61 -7.71 -8.06
CA ALA A 84 -6.42 -8.72 -7.40
C ALA A 84 -5.92 -8.97 -5.97
N PHE A 85 -6.32 -8.12 -5.03
CA PHE A 85 -5.89 -8.24 -3.64
C PHE A 85 -6.52 -9.45 -2.93
N VAL A 86 -5.67 -10.25 -2.31
CA VAL A 86 -6.02 -11.16 -1.20
C VAL A 86 -5.32 -10.68 0.09
N PRO A 87 -5.77 -11.08 1.29
CA PRO A 87 -5.11 -10.71 2.54
C PRO A 87 -3.61 -11.03 2.51
N GLY A 88 -2.75 -10.05 2.80
CA GLY A 88 -1.29 -10.22 2.75
C GLY A 88 -0.64 -9.92 1.39
N THR A 89 -1.43 -9.51 0.38
CA THR A 89 -0.88 -9.03 -0.90
C THR A 89 -0.13 -7.72 -0.71
N ALA A 90 1.07 -7.63 -1.30
CA ALA A 90 1.81 -6.38 -1.44
C ALA A 90 1.83 -5.92 -2.90
N VAL A 91 1.56 -4.63 -3.14
CA VAL A 91 1.70 -3.98 -4.44
C VAL A 91 2.69 -2.84 -4.29
N CYS A 92 3.65 -2.74 -5.20
CA CYS A 92 4.57 -1.62 -5.25
C CYS A 92 4.31 -0.78 -6.49
N LEU A 93 4.17 0.51 -6.25
CA LEU A 93 4.04 1.51 -7.29
C LEU A 93 5.34 2.33 -7.36
N GLU A 94 5.73 2.68 -8.58
CA GLU A 94 6.79 3.63 -8.86
C GLU A 94 6.23 4.79 -9.68
N ARG A 95 6.83 5.97 -9.53
CA ARG A 95 6.55 7.07 -10.45
C ARG A 95 7.13 6.76 -11.82
N ASN A 96 6.36 7.04 -12.86
CA ASN A 96 6.86 7.09 -14.22
C ASN A 96 7.54 8.45 -14.48
N GLY A 97 8.32 8.55 -15.56
CA GLY A 97 9.03 9.79 -15.93
C GLY A 97 8.12 10.96 -16.31
N GLU A 98 6.81 10.75 -16.36
CA GLU A 98 5.78 11.74 -16.73
C GLU A 98 4.94 12.18 -15.51
N GLY A 99 5.29 11.74 -14.30
CA GLY A 99 4.64 12.13 -13.04
C GLY A 99 3.44 11.26 -12.62
N GLY A 100 3.04 10.28 -13.44
CA GLY A 100 2.04 9.26 -13.08
C GLY A 100 2.64 8.09 -12.31
N TRP A 101 1.79 7.15 -11.86
CA TRP A 101 2.24 5.92 -11.19
C TRP A 101 2.12 4.70 -12.10
N ARG A 102 2.99 3.72 -11.89
CA ARG A 102 2.92 2.39 -12.52
C ARG A 102 3.09 1.29 -11.48
N VAL A 103 2.50 0.13 -11.72
CA VAL A 103 2.78 -1.07 -10.92
C VAL A 103 4.18 -1.58 -11.29
N ALA A 104 5.09 -1.58 -10.32
CA ALA A 104 6.42 -2.15 -10.49
C ALA A 104 6.41 -3.67 -10.25
N TRP A 105 5.68 -4.11 -9.23
CA TRP A 105 5.42 -5.52 -8.95
C TRP A 105 4.20 -5.68 -8.03
N MET A 106 3.64 -6.88 -8.06
CA MET A 106 2.60 -7.34 -7.14
C MET A 106 2.99 -8.72 -6.63
N LEU A 107 2.84 -8.93 -5.32
CA LEU A 107 3.21 -10.16 -4.65
C LEU A 107 2.06 -10.60 -3.74
N PRO A 108 1.16 -11.46 -4.21
CA PRO A 108 0.20 -12.12 -3.35
C PRO A 108 0.92 -13.23 -2.55
N PRO A 109 0.47 -13.54 -1.32
CA PRO A 109 1.18 -14.45 -0.42
C PRO A 109 1.37 -15.86 -0.99
N GLU A 110 0.49 -16.31 -1.89
CA GLU A 110 0.54 -17.61 -2.56
C GLU A 110 1.82 -17.78 -3.39
N VAL A 111 2.42 -16.70 -3.89
CA VAL A 111 3.69 -16.75 -4.64
C VAL A 111 4.87 -17.07 -3.72
N LEU A 112 4.75 -16.80 -2.42
CA LEU A 112 5.78 -17.07 -1.42
C LEU A 112 5.53 -18.36 -0.63
N ALA A 113 4.31 -18.89 -0.65
CA ALA A 113 3.99 -20.13 0.02
C ALA A 113 4.82 -21.27 -0.61
N LYS A 114 5.59 -21.98 0.23
CA LYS A 114 6.18 -23.25 -0.18
C LYS A 114 5.03 -24.24 -0.33
N GLU A 115 5.02 -25.04 -1.40
CA GLU A 115 4.19 -26.24 -1.45
C GLU A 115 4.50 -27.05 -0.19
N GLU A 116 3.49 -27.25 0.67
CA GLU A 116 3.55 -28.32 1.67
C GLU A 116 3.51 -29.63 0.88
N ARG A 117 4.68 -30.25 0.70
CA ARG A 117 4.84 -31.54 0.05
C ARG A 117 5.15 -32.61 1.08
#